data_AF-A0A847VFN6-F1
#
_entry.id   AF-A0A847VFN6-F1
#
_cell.length_a   1.000
_cell.length_b   1.000
_cell.length_c   1.000
_cell.angle_alpha   90.00
_cell.angle_beta   90.00
_cell.angle_gamma   90.00
#
_symmetry.space_group_name_H-M   'P 1'
#
loop_
_entity.id
_entity.type
_entity.pdbx_description
1 polymer ?
#
loop_
_entity_poly.entity_id
_entity_poly.type
_entity_poly.pdbx_seq_one_letter_code
_entity_poly.pdbx_strand_id
1 'polypeptide(L)' 'VNATPVVMNTCYSFVTADEAMHVASVHQYDAVDKTFKTVPGSGGVSAAASRGEGRYALAWAENTWADALAL' A
#
# COMPACT_ATOMS: atom_id res chain seq x y z
N VAL A 1 -5.92 14.59 18.72
CA VAL A 1 -5.63 14.68 17.27
C VAL A 1 -4.13 14.51 17.07
N ASN A 2 -3.69 13.72 16.09
CA ASN A 2 -2.26 13.52 15.80
C ASN A 2 -1.72 14.72 14.98
N ALA A 3 -0.69 15.41 15.48
CA ALA A 3 -0.10 16.58 14.83
C ALA A 3 0.78 16.20 13.62
N THR A 4 1.23 14.95 13.54
CA THR A 4 2.08 14.41 12.48
C THR A 4 1.45 13.10 11.97
N PRO A 5 0.28 13.16 11.31
CA PRO A 5 -0.37 11.95 10.80
C PRO A 5 0.51 11.25 9.76
N VAL A 6 0.47 9.92 9.81
CA VAL A 6 1.15 9.03 8.86
C VAL A 6 0.06 8.33 8.05
N VAL A 7 0.26 8.25 6.74
CA VAL A 7 -0.57 7.43 5.85
C VAL A 7 0.31 6.47 5.07
N MET A 8 -0.26 5.34 4.66
CA MET A 8 0.44 4.35 3.86
C MET A 8 -0.47 3.88 2.72
N ASN A 9 0.15 3.48 1.62
CA ASN A 9 -0.55 2.99 0.45
C ASN A 9 0.14 1.74 -0.07
N THR A 10 -0.64 0.76 -0.51
CA THR A 10 -0.18 -0.36 -1.32
C THR A 10 -1.21 -0.64 -2.39
N CYS A 11 -0.79 -0.65 -3.65
CA CYS A 11 -1.63 -1.04 -4.79
C CYS A 11 -1.10 -2.36 -5.35
N TYR A 12 -1.95 -3.38 -5.38
CA TYR A 12 -1.66 -4.65 -6.04
C TYR A 12 -2.26 -4.68 -7.45
N SER A 13 -1.55 -5.29 -8.39
CA SER A 13 -1.97 -5.51 -9.77
C SER A 13 -1.71 -6.95 -10.19
N PHE A 14 -2.75 -7.68 -10.56
CA PHE A 14 -2.62 -9.01 -11.17
C PHE A 14 -2.11 -8.89 -12.61
N VAL A 15 -1.00 -9.57 -12.91
CA VAL A 15 -0.41 -9.64 -14.26
C VAL A 15 -0.89 -10.88 -15.00
N THR A 16 -1.17 -11.96 -14.26
CA THR A 16 -1.84 -13.17 -14.73
C THR A 16 -2.98 -13.52 -13.77
N ALA A 17 -3.62 -14.68 -13.94
CA ALA A 17 -4.66 -15.14 -13.03
C ALA A 17 -4.15 -15.44 -11.60
N ASP A 18 -2.86 -15.74 -11.44
CA ASP A 18 -2.27 -16.15 -10.15
C ASP A 18 -1.01 -15.39 -9.76
N GLU A 19 -0.44 -14.55 -10.62
CA GLU A 19 0.73 -13.71 -10.34
C GLU A 19 0.37 -12.24 -10.28
N ALA A 20 0.87 -11.55 -9.25
CA ALA A 20 0.66 -10.11 -9.07
C ALA A 20 1.98 -9.38 -8.79
N MET A 21 1.91 -8.06 -8.82
CA MET A 21 2.95 -7.12 -8.41
C MET A 21 2.33 -6.06 -7.48
N HIS A 22 3.15 -5.33 -6.74
CA HIS A 22 2.69 -4.18 -5.96
C HIS A 22 3.60 -2.97 -6.11
N VAL A 23 3.02 -1.82 -5.77
CA VAL A 23 3.76 -0.60 -5.40
C VAL A 23 3.30 -0.18 -4.00
N ALA A 24 4.25 0.10 -3.11
CA ALA A 24 3.98 0.53 -1.74
C ALA A 24 4.72 1.84 -1.40
N SER A 25 4.16 2.60 -0.45
CA SER A 25 4.78 3.83 0.08
C SER A 25 4.23 4.20 1.45
N VAL A 26 5.07 4.86 2.27
CA VAL A 26 4.68 5.50 3.53
C VAL A 26 4.88 7.01 3.40
N HIS A 27 3.91 7.77 3.89
CA HIS A 27 3.94 9.23 3.82
C HIS A 27 3.72 9.84 5.19
N GLN A 28 4.53 10.84 5.51
CA GLN A 28 4.43 11.65 6.71
C GLN A 28 3.92 13.04 6.32
N TYR A 29 2.95 13.56 7.07
CA TYR A 29 2.53 14.94 6.90
C TYR A 29 3.67 15.90 7.26
N ASP A 30 3.99 16.80 6.34
CA ASP A 30 4.95 17.89 6.49
C ASP A 30 4.18 19.19 6.76
N ALA A 31 4.40 19.77 7.94
CA ALA A 31 3.67 20.97 8.37
C ALA A 31 4.14 22.26 7.69
N VAL A 32 5.36 22.29 7.16
CA VAL A 32 5.94 23.47 6.49
C VAL A 32 5.31 23.63 5.12
N ASP A 33 5.34 22.55 4.33
CA ASP A 33 4.82 22.51 2.96
C ASP A 33 3.33 22.14 2.91
N LYS A 34 2.74 21.81 4.07
CA LYS A 34 1.31 21.48 4.26
C LYS A 34 0.83 20.36 3.35
N THR A 35 1.64 19.31 3.23
CA THR A 35 1.36 18.17 2.36
C THR A 35 1.95 16.89 2.94
N PHE A 36 1.54 15.74 2.41
CA PHE A 36 2.16 14.45 2.72
C PHE A 36 3.36 14.23 1.80
N LYS A 37 4.52 13.97 2.40
CA LYS A 37 5.74 13.60 1.67
C LYS A 37 6.07 12.14 1.91
N THR A 38 6.63 11.48 0.91
CA THR A 38 7.16 10.12 1.08
C THR A 38 8.26 10.12 2.14
N VAL A 39 8.21 9.14 3.05
CA VAL A 39 9.32 8.91 3.98
C VAL A 39 10.50 8.36 3.15
N PRO A 40 11.70 8.97 3.21
CA PRO A 40 12.84 8.51 2.42
C PRO A 40 13.13 7.02 2.59
N GLY A 41 13.21 6.29 1.48
CA GLY A 41 13.47 4.84 1.48
C GLY A 41 12.28 3.94 1.85
N SER A 42 11.10 4.50 2.14
CA SER A 42 9.93 3.69 2.56
C SER A 42 9.13 3.06 1.42
N GLY A 43 9.33 3.52 0.19
CA GLY A 43 8.57 3.06 -0.97
C GLY A 43 9.29 1.99 -1.78
N GLY A 44 8.53 1.32 -2.64
CA GLY A 44 9.09 0.31 -3.54
C GLY A 44 8.07 -0.21 -4.54
N VAL A 45 8.58 -0.82 -5.60
CA VAL A 45 7.81 -1.57 -6.59
C VAL A 45 8.43 -2.97 -6.71
N SER A 46 7.60 -3.99 -6.91
CA SER A 46 8.08 -5.35 -7.17
C SER A 46 9.03 -5.38 -8.36
N ALA A 47 10.10 -6.17 -8.25
CA ALA A 47 11.05 -6.35 -9.35
C ALA A 47 10.47 -7.20 -10.51
N ALA A 48 9.56 -8.13 -10.20
CA ALA A 48 8.85 -8.98 -11.15
C ALA A 48 7.53 -9.46 -10.54
N ALA A 49 6.60 -9.95 -11.36
CA ALA A 49 5.38 -10.59 -10.89
C ALA A 49 5.68 -11.92 -10.19
N SER A 50 4.87 -12.25 -9.19
CA SER A 50 5.00 -13.54 -8.50
C SER A 50 3.67 -14.07 -7.99
N ARG A 51 3.58 -15.40 -7.87
CA ARG A 51 2.45 -16.07 -7.21
C ARG A 51 2.31 -15.71 -5.72
N GLY A 52 3.44 -15.41 -5.06
CA GLY A 52 3.43 -14.99 -3.65
C GLY A 52 2.64 -13.70 -3.47
N GLU A 53 2.89 -12.72 -4.33
CA GLU A 53 2.14 -11.47 -4.36
C GLU A 53 0.68 -11.64 -4.76
N GLY A 54 0.36 -12.59 -5.65
CA GLY A 54 -1.04 -12.92 -5.96
C GLY A 54 -1.84 -13.32 -4.73
N ARG A 55 -1.24 -14.11 -3.83
CA ARG A 55 -1.87 -14.46 -2.54
C ARG A 55 -2.00 -13.25 -1.62
N TYR A 56 -0.98 -12.40 -1.55
CA TYR A 56 -1.03 -11.19 -0.72
C TYR A 56 -2.03 -10.17 -1.23
N ALA A 57 -2.22 -10.06 -2.54
CA ALA A 57 -3.19 -9.15 -3.15
C ALA A 57 -4.64 -9.51 -2.76
N LEU A 58 -5.00 -10.80 -2.79
CA LEU A 58 -6.32 -11.25 -2.35
C LEU A 58 -6.52 -11.03 -0.85
N ALA A 59 -5.53 -11.41 -0.03
CA ALA A 59 -5.59 -11.19 1.41
C ALA A 59 -5.69 -9.69 1.76
N TRP A 60 -4.99 -8.81 1.03
CA TRP A 60 -5.10 -7.37 1.18
C TRP A 60 -6.52 -6.87 0.87
N ALA A 61 -7.12 -7.34 -0.22
CA ALA A 61 -8.47 -6.96 -0.61
C ALA A 61 -9.51 -7.40 0.43
N GLU A 62 -9.47 -8.66 0.85
CA GLU A 62 -10.37 -9.22 1.87
C GLU A 62 -10.28 -8.44 3.19
N ASN A 63 -9.06 -8.20 3.68
CA ASN A 63 -8.84 -7.46 4.94
C ASN A 63 -9.27 -5.99 4.83
N THR A 64 -9.01 -5.33 3.70
CA THR A 64 -9.38 -3.93 3.51
C THR A 64 -10.89 -3.76 3.42
N TRP A 65 -11.58 -4.69 2.74
CA TRP A 65 -13.05 -4.69 2.73
C TRP A 65 -13.63 -4.97 4.11
N ALA A 66 -13.08 -5.93 4.86
CA ALA A 66 -13.52 -6.20 6.22
C ALA A 66 -13.36 -4.97 7.13
N ASP A 67 -12.21 -4.27 7.06
CA ASP A 67 -11.94 -3.06 7.84
C ASP A 67 -12.86 -1.89 7.46
N ALA A 68 -13.05 -1.65 6.16
CA ALA A 68 -13.82 -0.50 5.67
C ALA A 68 -15.35 -0.71 5.75
N LEU A 69 -15.82 -1.95 5.56
CA LEU A 69 -17.25 -2.26 5.45
C LEU A 69 -17.83 -2.95 6.70
N ALA A 70 -16.99 -3.35 7.65
CA ALA A 70 -17.39 -4.08 8.86
C ALA A 70 -18.22 -5.35 8.56
N LEU A 71 -17.81 -6.10 7.52
CA LEU A 71 -18.40 -7.39 7.14
C LEU A 71 -17.99 -8.53 8.09
#